data_AF-A0A3A0AXK2-F1
#
_entry.id   AF-A0A3A0AXK2-F1
#
_cell.length_a   1.000
_cell.length_b   1.000
_cell.length_c   1.000
_cell.angle_alpha   90.00
_cell.angle_beta   90.00
_cell.angle_gamma   90.00
#
_symmetry.space_group_name_H-M   'P 1'
#
loop_
_entity.id
_entity.type
_entity.pdbx_description
1 polymer ?
#
loop_
_entity_poly.entity_id
_entity_poly.type
_entity_poly.pdbx_seq_one_letter_code
_entity_poly.pdbx_strand_id
1 'polypeptide(L)'
;MDRHACAECRELISAFIDGELAQDERARMMAHLSECVDCRETLEVYRLIGARMRALPAVPPPDHLIDSIFAETIDAQPRRLFIVTSRLGYSVAAVAAVLLIFVVAVYLIVGGYQRGLSPQVASSEPRNGETWPIQNPIEITFNKKMDRESVAQALAILPEEEDKRLLLSWEGNTLIIGQNQTLKPGTSYHILIGTSAVDTFGNRLESDFRLSFGTTSTVQVPENPTVTPMPSATAVPTEPPRSPTSAPTAVRTATPASTQAPVVSATATPDGGGGPAVTATPGGPPVATNPTVEVDPTEEPTATPTASPTLEPEPTVTVAPSPIATATVPPTATAPAQPTATATQTPTAPAATATPQSIPVTGGFGQVYWSDPTIQSRLGQPLAPASSIGALQLGFQHGAMYYRSDLGLIYVLSSTTQTWGSFLDTSTSVPEPQPAPEPELWVPGGIFGYLWSAEPSVSADLGYAIQQYPASFSAQVQQFEGGVMLSSPDTIWVIYDDLTWDWFGNTGG
;
A
#
# COMPACT_ATOMS: atom_id res chain seq x y z
N MET A 1 -15.81 -52.25 23.41
CA MET A 1 -16.82 -51.52 22.63
C MET A 1 -17.96 -51.17 23.57
N ASP A 2 -18.14 -49.88 23.82
CA ASP A 2 -19.08 -49.40 24.84
C ASP A 2 -20.46 -49.12 24.21
N ARG A 3 -21.49 -49.81 24.71
CA ARG A 3 -22.84 -49.73 24.13
C ARG A 3 -23.49 -48.36 24.35
N HIS A 4 -23.09 -47.62 25.38
CA HIS A 4 -23.63 -46.29 25.64
C HIS A 4 -23.14 -45.29 24.59
N ALA A 5 -21.82 -45.27 24.33
CA ALA A 5 -21.22 -44.40 23.33
C ALA A 5 -21.75 -44.66 21.91
N CYS A 6 -22.01 -45.92 21.54
CA CYS A 6 -22.63 -46.24 20.25
C CYS A 6 -24.08 -45.72 20.13
N ALA A 7 -24.83 -45.66 21.22
CA ALA A 7 -26.21 -45.15 21.22
C ALA A 7 -26.22 -43.61 21.09
N GLU A 8 -25.43 -42.93 21.90
CA GLU A 8 -25.21 -41.47 21.87
C GLU A 8 -24.69 -41.01 20.49
N CYS A 9 -23.73 -41.74 19.92
CA CYS A 9 -23.27 -41.53 18.55
C CYS A 9 -24.42 -41.61 17.53
N ARG A 10 -25.28 -42.63 17.63
CA ARG A 10 -26.35 -42.84 16.65
C ARG A 10 -27.43 -41.76 16.66
N GLU A 11 -27.68 -41.11 17.80
CA GLU A 11 -28.63 -40.00 17.90
C GLU A 11 -28.04 -38.70 17.32
N LEU A 12 -26.74 -38.46 17.51
CA LEU A 12 -26.06 -37.25 17.05
C LEU A 12 -25.56 -37.31 15.59
N ILE A 13 -25.74 -38.43 14.87
CA ILE A 13 -25.27 -38.60 13.47
C ILE A 13 -25.89 -37.60 12.48
N SER A 14 -27.16 -37.18 12.64
CA SER A 14 -27.75 -36.18 11.72
C SER A 14 -27.09 -34.81 11.94
N ALA A 15 -27.10 -34.29 13.18
CA ALA A 15 -26.45 -33.03 13.52
C ALA A 15 -24.95 -32.99 13.14
N PHE A 16 -24.26 -34.14 13.15
CA PHE A 16 -22.88 -34.25 12.64
C PHE A 16 -22.76 -34.11 11.11
N ILE A 17 -23.75 -34.58 10.34
CA ILE A 17 -23.83 -34.41 8.88
C ILE A 17 -24.27 -33.00 8.50
N ASP A 18 -25.26 -32.48 9.21
CA ASP A 18 -25.89 -31.17 8.96
C ASP A 18 -25.02 -30.01 9.49
N GLY A 19 -24.07 -30.29 10.39
CA GLY A 19 -23.02 -29.37 10.84
C GLY A 19 -23.30 -28.65 12.17
N GLU A 20 -24.35 -29.05 12.88
CA GLU A 20 -24.93 -28.32 14.02
C GLU A 20 -24.31 -28.66 15.39
N LEU A 21 -23.42 -29.67 15.47
CA LEU A 21 -22.77 -30.07 16.74
C LEU A 21 -21.72 -29.08 17.22
N ALA A 22 -21.62 -28.92 18.55
CA ALA A 22 -20.56 -28.15 19.20
C ALA A 22 -19.17 -28.74 18.95
N GLN A 23 -18.12 -27.92 19.09
CA GLN A 23 -16.75 -28.32 18.73
C GLN A 23 -16.22 -29.50 19.56
N ASP A 24 -16.60 -29.60 20.83
CA ASP A 24 -16.21 -30.69 21.74
C ASP A 24 -17.06 -31.96 21.50
N GLU A 25 -18.36 -31.82 21.19
CA GLU A 25 -19.24 -32.92 20.78
C GLU A 25 -18.75 -33.54 19.47
N ARG A 26 -18.39 -32.69 18.50
CA ARG A 26 -17.81 -33.09 17.22
C ARG A 26 -16.47 -33.80 17.39
N ALA A 27 -15.62 -33.35 18.33
CA ALA A 27 -14.37 -34.03 18.66
C ALA A 27 -14.62 -35.41 19.30
N ARG A 28 -15.56 -35.51 20.26
CA ARG A 28 -15.99 -36.79 20.87
C ARG A 28 -16.56 -37.76 19.82
N MET A 29 -17.40 -37.26 18.92
CA MET A 29 -17.96 -38.00 17.78
C MET A 29 -16.86 -38.55 16.86
N MET A 30 -15.90 -37.72 16.45
CA MET A 30 -14.79 -38.15 15.58
C MET A 30 -13.87 -39.16 16.25
N ALA A 31 -13.66 -39.06 17.58
CA ALA A 31 -12.94 -40.08 18.35
C ALA A 31 -13.67 -41.43 18.35
N HIS A 32 -14.99 -41.44 18.60
CA HIS A 32 -15.77 -42.69 18.57
C HIS A 32 -15.81 -43.33 17.17
N LEU A 33 -15.89 -42.51 16.12
CA LEU A 33 -15.90 -42.95 14.72
C LEU A 33 -14.54 -43.47 14.22
N SER A 34 -13.41 -43.18 14.88
CA SER A 34 -12.12 -43.78 14.51
C SER A 34 -12.01 -45.24 15.01
N GLU A 35 -12.62 -45.55 16.15
CA GLU A 35 -12.59 -46.86 16.80
C GLU A 35 -13.75 -47.78 16.39
N CYS A 36 -14.98 -47.29 16.32
CA CYS A 36 -16.16 -48.12 16.04
C CYS A 36 -16.34 -48.39 14.53
N VAL A 37 -16.65 -49.63 14.14
CA VAL A 37 -16.95 -49.98 12.74
C VAL A 37 -18.44 -49.76 12.44
N ASP A 38 -19.32 -50.29 13.28
CA ASP A 38 -20.78 -50.23 13.13
C ASP A 38 -21.30 -48.78 13.01
N CYS A 39 -20.74 -47.84 13.78
CA CYS A 39 -21.11 -46.43 13.73
C CYS A 39 -20.59 -45.73 12.45
N ARG A 40 -19.46 -46.17 11.87
CA ARG A 40 -18.99 -45.70 10.55
C ARG A 40 -19.87 -46.21 9.42
N GLU A 41 -20.22 -47.50 9.44
CA GLU A 41 -21.14 -48.08 8.45
C GLU A 41 -22.51 -47.37 8.50
N THR A 42 -23.01 -47.08 9.71
CA THR A 42 -24.20 -46.27 9.92
C THR A 42 -24.05 -44.86 9.32
N LEU A 43 -22.95 -44.15 9.61
CA LEU A 43 -22.70 -42.80 9.08
C LEU A 43 -22.66 -42.78 7.54
N GLU A 44 -22.01 -43.76 6.90
CA GLU A 44 -21.96 -43.85 5.44
C GLU A 44 -23.32 -44.18 4.82
N VAL A 45 -24.18 -44.95 5.49
CA VAL A 45 -25.59 -45.14 5.08
C VAL A 45 -26.36 -43.82 5.08
N TYR A 46 -26.24 -43.00 6.14
CA TYR A 46 -26.88 -41.67 6.16
C TYR A 46 -26.32 -40.73 5.07
N ARG A 47 -25.00 -40.72 4.87
CA ARG A 47 -24.34 -39.96 3.78
C ARG A 47 -24.84 -40.38 2.40
N LEU A 48 -24.96 -41.68 2.15
CA LEU A 48 -25.48 -42.23 0.88
C LEU A 48 -26.94 -41.86 0.64
N ILE A 49 -27.78 -41.85 1.69
CA ILE A 49 -29.18 -41.40 1.61
C ILE A 49 -29.23 -39.91 1.27
N GLY A 50 -28.49 -39.05 1.99
CA GLY A 50 -28.42 -37.62 1.73
C GLY A 50 -27.89 -37.27 0.34
N ALA A 51 -26.89 -38.02 -0.15
CA ALA A 51 -26.37 -37.89 -1.51
C ALA A 51 -27.40 -38.31 -2.57
N ARG A 52 -28.15 -39.40 -2.36
CA ARG A 52 -29.23 -39.82 -3.27
C ARG A 52 -30.39 -38.82 -3.31
N MET A 53 -30.77 -38.22 -2.18
CA MET A 53 -31.80 -37.18 -2.16
C MET A 53 -31.35 -35.92 -2.89
N ARG A 54 -30.09 -35.47 -2.72
CA ARG A 54 -29.52 -34.35 -3.49
C ARG A 54 -29.26 -34.66 -4.97
N ALA A 55 -29.23 -35.93 -5.36
CA ALA A 55 -29.13 -36.36 -6.76
C ALA A 55 -30.49 -36.53 -7.46
N LEU A 56 -31.61 -36.28 -6.76
CA LEU A 56 -32.93 -36.19 -7.40
C LEU A 56 -32.97 -34.95 -8.31
N PRO A 57 -33.59 -35.02 -9.50
CA PRO A 57 -33.79 -33.85 -10.34
C PRO A 57 -34.67 -32.84 -9.60
N ALA A 58 -34.22 -31.59 -9.52
CA ALA A 58 -34.99 -30.50 -8.93
C ALA A 58 -36.26 -30.25 -9.77
N VAL A 59 -37.39 -30.76 -9.29
CA VAL A 59 -38.71 -30.43 -9.84
C VAL A 59 -39.03 -28.99 -9.41
N PRO A 60 -39.17 -28.03 -10.34
CA PRO A 60 -39.60 -26.69 -9.95
C PRO A 60 -40.99 -26.77 -9.32
N PRO A 61 -41.24 -26.17 -8.15
CA PRO A 61 -42.57 -26.13 -7.57
C PRO A 61 -43.52 -25.39 -8.53
N PRO A 62 -44.74 -25.89 -8.77
CA PRO A 62 -45.64 -25.29 -9.75
C PRO A 62 -46.07 -23.89 -9.27
N ASP A 63 -46.17 -22.93 -10.19
CA ASP A 63 -46.18 -21.50 -9.86
C ASP A 63 -47.29 -21.10 -8.87
N HIS A 64 -48.48 -21.69 -9.02
CA HIS A 64 -49.62 -21.48 -8.13
C HIS A 64 -49.35 -21.85 -6.66
N LEU A 65 -48.40 -22.77 -6.40
CA LEU A 65 -48.00 -23.11 -5.03
C LEU A 65 -47.15 -21.99 -4.42
N ILE A 66 -46.24 -21.40 -5.21
CA ILE A 66 -45.45 -20.22 -4.81
C ILE A 66 -46.40 -19.05 -4.51
N ASP A 67 -47.31 -18.74 -5.44
CA ASP A 67 -48.31 -17.67 -5.27
C ASP A 67 -49.17 -17.91 -4.03
N SER A 68 -49.63 -19.15 -3.78
CA SER A 68 -50.43 -19.46 -2.60
C SER A 68 -49.66 -19.29 -1.29
N ILE A 69 -48.39 -19.70 -1.23
CA ILE A 69 -47.57 -19.56 -0.01
C ILE A 69 -47.24 -18.08 0.25
N PHE A 70 -46.94 -17.30 -0.79
CA PHE A 70 -46.74 -15.84 -0.65
C PHE A 70 -48.02 -15.11 -0.26
N ALA A 71 -49.21 -15.54 -0.73
CA ALA A 71 -50.48 -14.96 -0.30
C ALA A 71 -50.81 -15.31 1.17
N GLU A 72 -50.77 -16.60 1.53
CA GLU A 72 -51.15 -17.11 2.86
C GLU A 72 -50.22 -16.59 3.98
N THR A 73 -48.92 -16.38 3.69
CA THR A 73 -47.96 -15.85 4.67
C THR A 73 -47.99 -14.33 4.83
N ILE A 74 -48.67 -13.57 3.96
CA ILE A 74 -48.72 -12.10 4.01
C ILE A 74 -49.97 -11.58 4.72
N ASP A 75 -51.13 -12.25 4.66
CA ASP A 75 -52.41 -11.69 5.14
C ASP A 75 -52.82 -12.12 6.57
N ALA A 76 -51.96 -12.84 7.29
CA ALA A 76 -52.25 -13.44 8.59
C ALA A 76 -52.00 -12.52 9.83
N GLN A 77 -52.38 -11.23 9.77
CA GLN A 77 -52.39 -10.32 10.93
C GLN A 77 -53.68 -9.49 11.03
N PRO A 78 -54.64 -9.85 11.92
CA PRO A 78 -55.95 -9.22 11.96
C PRO A 78 -55.95 -7.81 12.58
N ARG A 79 -56.55 -6.84 11.88
CA ARG A 79 -56.68 -5.44 12.33
C ARG A 79 -57.79 -5.28 13.39
N ARG A 80 -57.44 -4.98 14.65
CA ARG A 80 -58.19 -4.06 15.54
C ARG A 80 -57.37 -3.63 16.77
N LEU A 81 -57.69 -2.44 17.30
CA LEU A 81 -57.04 -1.77 18.43
C LEU A 81 -57.33 -2.51 19.76
N PHE A 82 -56.62 -2.34 20.89
CA PHE A 82 -56.00 -1.11 21.43
C PHE A 82 -55.03 -1.41 22.62
N ILE A 83 -54.07 -0.50 22.92
CA ILE A 83 -53.24 -0.37 24.15
C ILE A 83 -52.06 -1.37 24.38
N VAL A 84 -50.82 -0.84 24.44
CA VAL A 84 -49.57 -1.34 25.15
C VAL A 84 -49.02 -2.74 24.76
N THR A 85 -47.75 -2.96 24.35
CA THR A 85 -46.55 -2.11 24.12
C THR A 85 -45.53 -2.82 23.20
N SER A 86 -44.54 -2.06 22.69
CA SER A 86 -43.16 -2.49 22.33
C SER A 86 -42.76 -2.63 20.83
N ARG A 87 -42.00 -1.63 20.36
CA ARG A 87 -40.73 -1.71 19.61
C ARG A 87 -40.53 -2.76 18.49
N LEU A 88 -41.19 -2.63 17.33
CA LEU A 88 -40.61 -3.12 16.05
C LEU A 88 -40.94 -2.29 14.78
N GLY A 89 -41.62 -1.15 14.89
CA GLY A 89 -42.10 -0.37 13.74
C GLY A 89 -41.12 0.65 13.14
N TYR A 90 -39.87 0.73 13.60
CA TYR A 90 -38.97 1.85 13.26
C TYR A 90 -37.97 1.59 12.13
N SER A 91 -37.67 0.34 11.74
CA SER A 91 -36.48 -0.01 10.94
C SER A 91 -36.33 0.81 9.64
N VAL A 92 -37.25 0.72 8.69
CA VAL A 92 -37.09 1.36 7.37
C VAL A 92 -37.11 2.90 7.48
N ALA A 93 -38.02 3.46 8.29
CA ALA A 93 -38.13 4.90 8.46
C ALA A 93 -36.93 5.49 9.24
N ALA A 94 -36.41 4.77 10.23
CA ALA A 94 -35.21 5.17 10.97
C ALA A 94 -33.95 5.00 10.12
N VAL A 95 -33.82 3.95 9.30
CA VAL A 95 -32.68 3.81 8.36
C VAL A 95 -32.70 4.93 7.32
N ALA A 96 -33.86 5.27 6.75
CA ALA A 96 -33.99 6.39 5.83
C ALA A 96 -33.68 7.74 6.52
N ALA A 97 -34.15 7.95 7.75
CA ALA A 97 -33.86 9.15 8.53
C ALA A 97 -32.39 9.23 8.95
N VAL A 98 -31.75 8.11 9.33
CA VAL A 98 -30.32 8.04 9.69
C VAL A 98 -29.45 8.24 8.46
N LEU A 99 -29.80 7.68 7.29
CA LEU A 99 -29.11 7.98 6.03
C LEU A 99 -29.25 9.46 5.65
N LEU A 100 -30.43 10.05 5.79
CA LEU A 100 -30.62 11.48 5.51
C LEU A 100 -29.87 12.36 6.52
N ILE A 101 -29.88 12.02 7.82
CA ILE A 101 -29.10 12.70 8.87
C ILE A 101 -27.60 12.51 8.60
N PHE A 102 -27.14 11.35 8.14
CA PHE A 102 -25.74 11.09 7.80
C PHE A 102 -25.31 11.87 6.56
N VAL A 103 -26.12 11.92 5.50
CA VAL A 103 -25.84 12.74 4.30
C VAL A 103 -25.85 14.23 4.65
N VAL A 104 -26.79 14.70 5.48
CA VAL A 104 -26.82 16.08 5.98
C VAL A 104 -25.63 16.36 6.90
N ALA A 105 -25.24 15.42 7.77
CA ALA A 105 -24.08 15.55 8.64
C ALA A 105 -22.79 15.61 7.81
N VAL A 106 -22.56 14.69 6.88
CA VAL A 106 -21.42 14.71 5.95
C VAL A 106 -21.41 16.00 5.13
N TYR A 107 -22.55 16.49 4.66
CA TYR A 107 -22.64 17.78 3.96
C TYR A 107 -22.28 18.98 4.87
N LEU A 108 -22.76 18.99 6.12
CA LEU A 108 -22.44 20.02 7.12
C LEU A 108 -21.01 19.92 7.64
N ILE A 109 -20.42 18.73 7.65
CA ILE A 109 -19.05 18.43 8.08
C ILE A 109 -18.08 18.82 6.97
N VAL A 110 -18.28 18.38 5.72
CA VAL A 110 -17.45 18.77 4.56
C VAL A 110 -17.59 20.28 4.28
N GLY A 111 -18.83 20.79 4.28
CA GLY A 111 -19.10 22.24 4.21
C GLY A 111 -18.75 23.01 5.50
N GLY A 112 -18.38 22.31 6.58
CA GLY A 112 -17.88 22.85 7.83
C GLY A 112 -16.36 22.99 7.82
N TYR A 113 -15.63 21.94 7.42
CA TYR A 113 -14.19 21.98 7.19
C TYR A 113 -13.81 23.07 6.18
N GLN A 114 -14.53 23.16 5.06
CA GLN A 114 -14.35 24.24 4.07
C GLN A 114 -14.59 25.65 4.63
N ARG A 115 -15.33 25.80 5.75
CA ARG A 115 -15.54 27.07 6.45
C ARG A 115 -14.59 27.31 7.62
N GLY A 116 -14.08 26.26 8.26
CA GLY A 116 -13.23 26.34 9.46
C GLY A 116 -11.73 26.46 9.17
N LEU A 117 -11.27 25.99 8.01
CA LEU A 117 -9.87 26.14 7.59
C LEU A 117 -9.56 27.60 7.24
N SER A 118 -8.54 28.20 7.87
CA SER A 118 -8.01 29.50 7.47
C SER A 118 -7.46 29.45 6.04
N PRO A 119 -7.69 30.46 5.19
CA PRO A 119 -6.95 30.58 3.94
C PRO A 119 -5.45 30.78 4.20
N GLN A 120 -4.64 30.11 3.39
CA GLN A 120 -3.18 30.16 3.37
C GLN A 120 -2.70 30.14 1.90
N VAL A 121 -1.49 30.64 1.65
CA VAL A 121 -0.80 30.40 0.37
C VAL A 121 -0.13 29.03 0.44
N ALA A 122 -0.53 28.12 -0.44
CA ALA A 122 0.00 26.76 -0.54
C ALA A 122 1.27 26.68 -1.42
N SER A 123 1.36 27.51 -2.47
CA SER A 123 2.57 27.63 -3.28
C SER A 123 2.69 29.00 -3.95
N SER A 124 3.91 29.38 -4.33
CA SER A 124 4.16 30.49 -5.24
C SER A 124 5.27 30.17 -6.24
N GLU A 125 5.11 30.70 -7.45
CA GLU A 125 6.09 30.66 -8.53
C GLU A 125 6.25 32.10 -9.05
N PRO A 126 7.42 32.75 -8.88
CA PRO A 126 8.67 32.24 -8.32
C PRO A 126 8.62 31.90 -6.83
N ARG A 127 9.61 31.15 -6.38
CA ARG A 127 9.93 30.92 -4.97
C ARG A 127 10.65 32.13 -4.38
N ASN A 128 10.60 32.26 -3.05
CA ASN A 128 11.26 33.36 -2.35
C ASN A 128 12.80 33.28 -2.49
N GLY A 129 13.40 34.35 -3.04
CA GLY A 129 14.82 34.45 -3.37
C GLY A 129 15.21 34.00 -4.79
N GLU A 130 14.26 33.55 -5.62
CA GLU A 130 14.54 33.01 -6.95
C GLU A 130 14.83 34.09 -8.02
N THR A 131 15.48 33.68 -9.11
CA THR A 131 15.66 34.51 -10.32
C THR A 131 14.62 34.12 -11.38
N TRP A 132 13.63 34.98 -11.62
CA TRP A 132 12.47 34.69 -12.45
C TRP A 132 12.61 35.23 -13.88
N PRO A 133 12.23 34.46 -14.92
CA PRO A 133 12.23 34.94 -16.30
C PRO A 133 11.21 36.08 -16.50
N ILE A 134 11.64 37.19 -17.11
CA ILE A 134 10.77 38.37 -17.35
C ILE A 134 9.52 38.11 -18.21
N GLN A 135 9.41 36.96 -18.89
CA GLN A 135 8.25 36.60 -19.72
C GLN A 135 7.20 35.78 -18.97
N ASN A 136 7.54 35.24 -17.80
CA ASN A 136 6.64 34.41 -17.01
C ASN A 136 5.73 35.29 -16.13
N PRO A 137 4.45 34.94 -15.95
CA PRO A 137 3.62 35.55 -14.91
C PRO A 137 4.15 35.20 -13.51
N ILE A 138 3.60 35.82 -12.47
CA ILE A 138 3.76 35.36 -11.09
C ILE A 138 2.49 34.64 -10.68
N GLU A 139 2.61 33.43 -10.15
CA GLU A 139 1.49 32.58 -9.76
C GLU A 139 1.52 32.31 -8.25
N ILE A 140 0.39 32.54 -7.58
CA ILE A 140 0.24 32.38 -6.12
C ILE A 140 -1.01 31.53 -5.87
N THR A 141 -0.80 30.28 -5.47
CA THR A 141 -1.87 29.29 -5.26
C THR A 141 -2.29 29.27 -3.80
N PHE A 142 -3.58 29.48 -3.54
CA PHE A 142 -4.15 29.41 -2.20
C PHE A 142 -4.71 28.01 -1.89
N ASN A 143 -4.63 27.59 -0.62
CA ASN A 143 -5.19 26.31 -0.15
C ASN A 143 -6.71 26.19 -0.38
N LYS A 144 -7.40 27.33 -0.56
CA LYS A 144 -8.84 27.42 -0.78
C LYS A 144 -9.20 28.62 -1.67
N LYS A 145 -10.48 28.71 -2.05
CA LYS A 145 -10.98 29.79 -2.90
C LYS A 145 -11.05 31.12 -2.15
N MET A 146 -10.20 32.07 -2.55
CA MET A 146 -10.18 33.44 -2.04
C MET A 146 -11.33 34.30 -2.58
N ASP A 147 -11.72 35.33 -1.83
CA ASP A 147 -12.44 36.45 -2.41
C ASP A 147 -11.47 37.37 -3.17
N ARG A 148 -11.78 37.62 -4.45
CA ARG A 148 -10.87 38.27 -5.39
C ARG A 148 -10.70 39.76 -5.14
N GLU A 149 -11.72 40.43 -4.61
CA GLU A 149 -11.66 41.87 -4.34
C GLU A 149 -10.86 42.13 -3.06
N SER A 150 -11.09 41.35 -2.00
CA SER A 150 -10.32 41.45 -0.75
C SER A 150 -8.84 41.15 -0.94
N VAL A 151 -8.48 40.17 -1.79
CA VAL A 151 -7.07 39.91 -2.14
C VAL A 151 -6.49 41.08 -2.91
N ALA A 152 -7.20 41.65 -3.90
CA ALA A 152 -6.71 42.82 -4.64
C ALA A 152 -6.55 44.07 -3.75
N GLN A 153 -7.38 44.23 -2.71
CA GLN A 153 -7.25 45.31 -1.71
C GLN A 153 -6.17 45.05 -0.64
N ALA A 154 -5.75 43.80 -0.45
CA ALA A 154 -4.73 43.38 0.52
C ALA A 154 -3.35 43.10 -0.11
N LEU A 155 -3.28 43.07 -1.44
CA LEU A 155 -2.09 42.91 -2.25
C LEU A 155 -1.34 44.25 -2.34
N ALA A 156 -0.02 44.18 -2.23
CA ALA A 156 0.86 45.29 -2.60
C ALA A 156 2.06 44.76 -3.39
N ILE A 157 2.26 45.30 -4.59
CA ILE A 157 3.38 44.95 -5.48
C ILE A 157 4.37 46.12 -5.51
N LEU A 158 5.60 45.86 -5.11
CA LEU A 158 6.73 46.77 -5.29
C LEU A 158 7.58 46.29 -6.48
N PRO A 159 8.07 47.18 -7.37
CA PRO A 159 7.92 48.65 -7.32
C PRO A 159 6.49 49.16 -7.60
N GLU A 160 6.05 50.21 -6.91
CA GLU A 160 4.64 50.70 -6.89
C GLU A 160 4.01 51.00 -8.26
N GLU A 161 4.82 51.30 -9.28
CA GLU A 161 4.37 51.50 -10.67
C GLU A 161 3.90 50.20 -11.36
N GLU A 162 4.16 49.03 -10.77
CA GLU A 162 3.80 47.72 -11.31
C GLU A 162 2.37 47.30 -10.95
N ASP A 163 1.89 47.70 -9.77
CA ASP A 163 0.56 47.38 -9.24
C ASP A 163 -0.58 47.77 -10.21
N LYS A 164 -0.43 48.91 -10.90
CA LYS A 164 -1.39 49.41 -11.90
C LYS A 164 -1.15 48.87 -13.32
N ARG A 165 -0.01 48.20 -13.54
CA ARG A 165 0.44 47.72 -14.86
C ARG A 165 0.16 46.23 -15.04
N LEU A 166 0.40 45.44 -14.00
CA LEU A 166 0.26 44.00 -14.00
C LEU A 166 -1.21 43.62 -13.81
N LEU A 167 -1.80 42.98 -14.81
CA LEU A 167 -3.17 42.50 -14.76
C LEU A 167 -3.27 41.32 -13.80
N LEU A 168 -4.21 41.40 -12.87
CA LEU A 168 -4.58 40.34 -11.94
C LEU A 168 -5.64 39.45 -12.60
N SER A 169 -5.27 38.22 -12.95
CA SER A 169 -6.19 37.17 -13.39
C SER A 169 -6.20 36.00 -12.39
N TRP A 170 -7.13 35.06 -12.58
CA TRP A 170 -7.39 34.02 -11.58
C TRP A 170 -7.84 32.71 -12.24
N GLU A 171 -7.13 31.63 -11.94
CA GLU A 171 -7.45 30.27 -12.38
C GLU A 171 -7.68 29.36 -11.16
N GLY A 172 -8.90 28.86 -10.98
CA GLY A 172 -9.27 28.10 -9.77
C GLY A 172 -9.05 28.89 -8.48
N ASN A 173 -8.08 28.44 -7.68
CA ASN A 173 -7.61 29.06 -6.43
C ASN A 173 -6.27 29.81 -6.60
N THR A 174 -5.76 29.94 -7.82
CA THR A 174 -4.47 30.58 -8.13
C THR A 174 -4.67 32.00 -8.64
N LEU A 175 -4.00 32.95 -8.00
CA LEU A 175 -3.85 34.32 -8.46
C LEU A 175 -2.69 34.36 -9.46
N ILE A 176 -2.94 34.88 -10.66
CA ILE A 176 -1.96 35.03 -11.73
C ILE A 176 -1.75 36.53 -11.95
N ILE A 177 -0.53 37.01 -11.74
CA ILE A 177 -0.16 38.42 -11.81
C ILE A 177 0.71 38.63 -13.06
N GLY A 178 0.30 39.56 -13.94
CA GLY A 178 1.07 39.90 -15.14
C GLY A 178 0.91 38.90 -16.29
N GLN A 179 -0.24 38.23 -16.41
CA GLN A 179 -0.47 37.23 -17.47
C GLN A 179 -0.26 37.83 -18.88
N ASN A 180 0.65 37.23 -19.66
CA ASN A 180 1.12 37.73 -20.96
C ASN A 180 1.77 39.14 -20.94
N GLN A 181 2.27 39.61 -19.80
CA GLN A 181 2.92 40.92 -19.65
C GLN A 181 4.35 40.76 -19.15
N THR A 182 5.31 41.33 -19.89
CA THR A 182 6.73 41.28 -19.50
C THR A 182 6.95 42.05 -18.19
N LEU A 183 7.67 41.45 -17.24
CA LEU A 183 8.16 42.10 -16.03
C LEU A 183 9.33 43.05 -16.37
N LYS A 184 9.60 44.03 -15.50
CA LYS A 184 10.79 44.90 -15.62
C LYS A 184 12.05 44.04 -15.48
N PRO A 185 13.05 44.15 -16.38
CA PRO A 185 14.26 43.34 -16.32
C PRO A 185 15.20 43.79 -15.20
N GLY A 186 15.99 42.85 -14.65
CA GLY A 186 17.00 43.11 -13.63
C GLY A 186 16.48 43.81 -12.38
N THR A 187 15.21 43.58 -12.04
CA THR A 187 14.45 44.32 -11.03
C THR A 187 14.06 43.39 -9.89
N SER A 188 14.28 43.81 -8.65
CA SER A 188 13.76 43.12 -7.47
C SER A 188 12.27 43.45 -7.30
N TYR A 189 11.44 42.41 -7.25
CA TYR A 189 10.03 42.50 -6.93
C TYR A 189 9.78 42.04 -5.50
N HIS A 190 8.89 42.74 -4.81
CA HIS A 190 8.37 42.31 -3.51
C HIS A 190 6.84 42.32 -3.56
N ILE A 191 6.23 41.20 -3.18
CA ILE A 191 4.78 41.02 -3.12
C ILE A 191 4.41 40.74 -1.68
N LEU A 192 3.51 41.57 -1.14
CA LEU A 192 2.87 41.41 0.16
C LEU A 192 1.40 41.09 -0.07
N ILE A 193 0.86 40.09 0.63
CA ILE A 193 -0.59 39.88 0.75
C ILE A 193 -0.92 39.87 2.25
N GLY A 194 -1.60 40.92 2.71
CA GLY A 194 -1.89 41.10 4.12
C GLY A 194 -3.04 40.21 4.64
N THR A 195 -3.06 40.02 5.97
CA THR A 195 -4.16 39.40 6.76
C THR A 195 -5.54 40.11 6.67
N SER A 196 -5.68 41.10 5.79
CA SER A 196 -6.96 41.69 5.34
C SER A 196 -7.61 40.94 4.19
N ALA A 197 -6.87 40.12 3.43
CA ALA A 197 -7.44 39.22 2.42
C ALA A 197 -8.35 38.18 3.10
N VAL A 198 -9.50 37.86 2.50
CA VAL A 198 -10.44 36.85 3.01
C VAL A 198 -10.80 35.79 1.96
N ASP A 199 -11.27 34.64 2.42
CA ASP A 199 -11.91 33.63 1.58
C ASP A 199 -13.37 33.99 1.22
N THR A 200 -13.99 33.19 0.35
CA THR A 200 -15.42 33.35 -0.01
C THR A 200 -16.41 33.05 1.14
N PHE A 201 -15.93 32.79 2.36
CA PHE A 201 -16.73 32.59 3.57
C PHE A 201 -16.47 33.66 4.65
N GLY A 202 -15.52 34.58 4.44
CA GLY A 202 -15.16 35.67 5.35
C GLY A 202 -14.00 35.38 6.32
N ASN A 203 -13.33 34.23 6.21
CA ASN A 203 -12.14 33.93 7.02
C ASN A 203 -10.92 34.67 6.46
N ARG A 204 -10.08 35.22 7.34
CA ARG A 204 -8.86 35.96 6.96
C ARG A 204 -7.70 35.05 6.63
N LEU A 205 -6.82 35.52 5.74
CA LEU A 205 -5.51 34.91 5.49
C LEU A 205 -4.77 34.79 6.83
N GLU A 206 -4.22 33.61 7.13
CA GLU A 206 -3.70 33.29 8.46
C GLU A 206 -2.50 34.14 8.88
N SER A 207 -1.63 34.50 7.93
CA SER A 207 -0.46 35.35 8.14
C SER A 207 -0.17 36.19 6.89
N ASP A 208 0.59 37.27 7.06
CA ASP A 208 1.01 38.12 5.93
C ASP A 208 1.96 37.33 5.00
N PHE A 209 1.50 36.98 3.79
CA PHE A 209 2.35 36.34 2.80
C PHE A 209 3.35 37.35 2.21
N ARG A 210 4.62 36.95 2.10
CA ARG A 210 5.73 37.82 1.64
C ARG A 210 6.62 37.05 0.67
N LEU A 211 6.58 37.44 -0.60
CA LEU A 211 7.42 36.89 -1.67
C LEU A 211 8.38 37.98 -2.16
N SER A 212 9.67 37.65 -2.26
CA SER A 212 10.70 38.51 -2.84
C SER A 212 11.48 37.74 -3.90
N PHE A 213 11.68 38.31 -5.09
CA PHE A 213 12.43 37.66 -6.17
C PHE A 213 13.11 38.70 -7.07
N GLY A 214 14.12 38.27 -7.83
CA GLY A 214 14.77 39.11 -8.85
C GLY A 214 14.39 38.66 -10.26
N THR A 215 14.22 39.59 -11.20
CA THR A 215 13.98 39.23 -12.61
C THR A 215 15.27 39.15 -13.44
N THR A 216 15.26 38.36 -14.51
CA THR A 216 16.38 38.31 -15.46
C THR A 216 16.64 39.67 -16.11
N SER A 217 17.92 40.05 -16.28
CA SER A 217 18.32 41.34 -16.87
C SER A 217 18.25 41.37 -18.40
N THR A 218 17.95 40.24 -19.04
CA THR A 218 17.99 40.05 -20.49
C THR A 218 16.68 39.48 -21.02
N VAL A 219 16.27 39.95 -22.20
CA VAL A 219 15.27 39.26 -23.03
C VAL A 219 15.96 38.05 -23.65
N GLN A 220 16.09 36.96 -22.89
CA GLN A 220 16.47 35.67 -23.45
C GLN A 220 15.34 35.17 -24.35
N VAL A 221 15.48 35.47 -25.65
CA VAL A 221 15.03 34.55 -26.71
C VAL A 221 15.56 33.16 -26.35
N PRO A 222 14.75 32.09 -26.38
CA PRO A 222 15.20 30.77 -25.99
C PRO A 222 16.46 30.37 -26.78
N GLU A 223 17.48 29.89 -26.07
CA GLU A 223 18.78 29.59 -26.66
C GLU A 223 18.71 28.35 -27.56
N ASN A 224 18.31 28.57 -28.81
CA ASN A 224 18.60 27.65 -29.91
C ASN A 224 20.12 27.41 -29.89
N PRO A 225 20.59 26.15 -29.73
CA PRO A 225 21.98 25.85 -29.42
C PRO A 225 22.90 26.40 -30.52
N THR A 226 23.68 27.43 -30.15
CA THR A 226 24.50 28.16 -31.11
C THR A 226 25.69 27.30 -31.51
N VAL A 227 25.79 27.00 -32.80
CA VAL A 227 26.85 26.17 -33.37
C VAL A 227 28.21 26.81 -33.14
N THR A 228 29.06 26.16 -32.35
CA THR A 228 30.45 26.60 -32.09
C THR A 228 31.20 26.78 -33.41
N PRO A 229 31.89 27.92 -33.63
CA PRO A 229 32.51 28.23 -34.92
C PRO A 229 33.70 27.32 -35.21
N MET A 230 33.76 26.79 -36.44
CA MET A 230 34.90 26.01 -36.92
C MET A 230 36.03 26.94 -37.40
N PRO A 231 37.27 26.82 -36.88
CA PRO A 231 38.42 27.54 -37.42
C PRO A 231 39.08 26.76 -38.56
N SER A 232 39.32 27.39 -39.72
CA SER A 232 40.61 27.37 -40.46
C SER A 232 40.53 28.08 -41.83
N ALA A 233 41.70 28.27 -42.46
CA ALA A 233 41.95 28.51 -43.88
C ALA A 233 41.48 29.85 -44.52
N THR A 234 42.36 30.86 -44.42
CA THR A 234 42.38 32.02 -45.33
C THR A 234 42.77 31.63 -46.76
N ALA A 235 41.86 31.76 -47.73
CA ALA A 235 42.18 31.91 -49.16
C ALA A 235 41.00 32.51 -49.97
N VAL A 236 41.29 33.41 -50.91
CA VAL A 236 40.35 34.19 -51.76
C VAL A 236 41.11 34.56 -53.06
N PRO A 237 40.50 34.74 -54.27
CA PRO A 237 39.14 34.42 -54.78
C PRO A 237 39.17 33.47 -56.00
N THR A 238 38.03 33.25 -56.70
CA THR A 238 37.83 33.43 -58.18
C THR A 238 36.36 33.12 -58.60
N GLU A 239 35.97 33.59 -59.79
CA GLU A 239 34.63 33.76 -60.39
C GLU A 239 33.69 32.54 -60.64
N PRO A 240 32.40 32.78 -60.99
CA PRO A 240 31.36 31.77 -61.31
C PRO A 240 31.29 31.51 -62.85
N PRO A 241 30.16 31.14 -63.53
CA PRO A 241 28.87 30.56 -63.11
C PRO A 241 28.43 29.31 -63.93
N ARG A 242 27.36 28.61 -63.46
CA ARG A 242 26.15 28.26 -64.27
C ARG A 242 25.07 27.44 -63.53
N SER A 243 23.81 27.81 -63.78
CA SER A 243 22.59 26.97 -63.70
C SER A 243 22.36 26.28 -65.08
N PRO A 244 21.25 25.55 -65.41
CA PRO A 244 19.98 25.35 -64.68
C PRO A 244 19.33 23.93 -64.80
N THR A 245 18.04 23.81 -64.41
CA THR A 245 17.04 22.82 -64.89
C THR A 245 17.18 21.39 -64.28
N SER A 246 16.12 20.70 -63.80
CA SER A 246 14.68 20.72 -64.16
C SER A 246 13.71 20.46 -62.99
N ALA A 247 12.46 20.92 -63.16
CA ALA A 247 11.23 20.36 -62.56
C ALA A 247 10.58 19.37 -63.60
N PRO A 248 9.41 18.68 -63.40
CA PRO A 248 8.35 18.93 -62.42
C PRO A 248 7.57 17.74 -61.80
N THR A 249 6.74 18.11 -60.82
CA THR A 249 5.46 17.59 -60.27
C THR A 249 4.65 16.47 -60.99
N ALA A 250 4.26 15.43 -60.23
CA ALA A 250 2.91 14.81 -60.14
C ALA A 250 2.92 13.79 -58.95
N VAL A 251 2.13 13.85 -57.86
CA VAL A 251 0.67 13.86 -57.61
C VAL A 251 -0.02 12.48 -57.79
N ARG A 252 -0.83 12.07 -56.78
CA ARG A 252 -1.73 10.88 -56.64
C ARG A 252 -1.13 9.60 -56.02
N THR A 253 -1.87 8.67 -55.38
CA THR A 253 -3.15 8.64 -54.59
C THR A 253 -3.29 7.22 -53.98
N ALA A 254 -4.14 7.04 -52.95
CA ALA A 254 -4.81 5.80 -52.50
C ALA A 254 -4.17 4.92 -51.39
N THR A 255 -4.98 4.67 -50.36
CA THR A 255 -5.01 3.46 -49.52
C THR A 255 -5.64 2.30 -50.31
N PRO A 256 -5.35 1.03 -50.00
CA PRO A 256 -6.42 0.21 -49.41
C PRO A 256 -5.95 -0.73 -48.28
N ALA A 257 -6.90 -1.34 -47.58
CA ALA A 257 -6.66 -2.32 -46.52
C ALA A 257 -6.95 -3.76 -46.99
N SER A 258 -6.30 -4.76 -46.37
CA SER A 258 -6.69 -6.18 -46.39
C SER A 258 -5.86 -6.99 -45.37
N THR A 259 -6.16 -8.24 -44.98
CA THR A 259 -7.42 -9.01 -44.76
C THR A 259 -7.02 -10.49 -44.52
N GLN A 260 -7.79 -11.22 -43.70
CA GLN A 260 -7.83 -12.70 -43.55
C GLN A 260 -6.71 -13.46 -42.78
N ALA A 261 -7.16 -14.52 -42.10
CA ALA A 261 -6.40 -15.66 -41.58
C ALA A 261 -6.50 -16.87 -42.56
N PRO A 262 -5.99 -18.08 -42.24
CA PRO A 262 -6.92 -19.05 -41.63
C PRO A 262 -6.35 -20.15 -40.70
N VAL A 263 -7.28 -20.66 -39.90
CA VAL A 263 -7.45 -21.98 -39.24
C VAL A 263 -6.64 -23.19 -39.75
N VAL A 264 -6.18 -24.04 -38.81
CA VAL A 264 -6.20 -25.52 -38.90
C VAL A 264 -6.40 -26.15 -37.49
N SER A 265 -6.87 -27.39 -37.42
CA SER A 265 -7.34 -28.08 -36.20
C SER A 265 -6.72 -29.49 -36.05
N ALA A 266 -6.64 -30.04 -34.83
CA ALA A 266 -6.84 -31.49 -34.56
C ALA A 266 -6.95 -31.82 -33.05
N THR A 267 -7.82 -32.80 -32.75
CA THR A 267 -8.22 -33.29 -31.40
C THR A 267 -7.40 -34.50 -30.91
N ALA A 268 -7.24 -34.66 -29.58
CA ALA A 268 -7.06 -35.97 -28.94
C ALA A 268 -7.44 -35.97 -27.42
N THR A 269 -7.96 -37.11 -26.94
CA THR A 269 -8.36 -37.49 -25.56
C THR A 269 -8.49 -39.04 -25.53
N PRO A 270 -8.65 -39.78 -24.39
CA PRO A 270 -8.62 -39.44 -22.95
C PRO A 270 -7.47 -40.20 -22.21
N ASP A 271 -7.35 -40.33 -20.87
CA ASP A 271 -8.16 -41.18 -19.94
C ASP A 271 -7.61 -41.12 -18.48
N GLY A 272 -8.41 -41.51 -17.47
CA GLY A 272 -8.03 -41.78 -16.06
C GLY A 272 -7.59 -40.58 -15.16
N GLY A 273 -7.70 -40.61 -13.82
CA GLY A 273 -8.42 -41.55 -12.95
C GLY A 273 -7.80 -41.75 -11.55
N GLY A 274 -8.30 -41.07 -10.50
CA GLY A 274 -8.05 -41.42 -9.08
C GLY A 274 -7.46 -40.32 -8.16
N GLY A 275 -7.92 -40.30 -6.90
CA GLY A 275 -7.31 -39.64 -5.73
C GLY A 275 -7.29 -40.63 -4.55
N PRO A 276 -7.28 -40.24 -3.25
CA PRO A 276 -7.27 -38.89 -2.66
C PRO A 276 -6.14 -38.71 -1.59
N ALA A 277 -6.29 -37.76 -0.64
CA ALA A 277 -5.31 -37.42 0.43
C ALA A 277 -5.61 -38.04 1.83
N VAL A 278 -4.76 -37.78 2.83
CA VAL A 278 -4.66 -38.46 4.15
C VAL A 278 -5.06 -37.60 5.39
N THR A 279 -5.57 -38.22 6.48
CA THR A 279 -5.95 -37.67 7.83
C THR A 279 -6.32 -38.83 8.81
N ALA A 280 -6.47 -38.75 10.16
CA ALA A 280 -6.07 -37.82 11.25
C ALA A 280 -6.27 -38.45 12.68
N THR A 281 -5.78 -37.78 13.74
CA THR A 281 -5.84 -38.00 15.22
C THR A 281 -7.28 -37.86 15.81
N PRO A 282 -7.78 -38.60 16.86
CA PRO A 282 -7.31 -38.69 18.28
C PRO A 282 -7.54 -40.07 18.99
N GLY A 283 -7.42 -40.31 20.32
CA GLY A 283 -6.90 -39.56 21.49
C GLY A 283 -7.84 -39.46 22.74
N GLY A 284 -7.38 -39.70 23.99
CA GLY A 284 -8.21 -39.57 25.23
C GLY A 284 -7.56 -39.91 26.62
N PRO A 285 -8.23 -39.66 27.79
CA PRO A 285 -7.67 -39.67 29.18
C PRO A 285 -8.32 -40.75 30.14
N PRO A 286 -8.13 -40.79 31.51
CA PRO A 286 -8.96 -39.99 32.47
C PRO A 286 -8.48 -39.73 33.96
N VAL A 287 -8.99 -38.62 34.59
CA VAL A 287 -9.63 -38.51 35.96
C VAL A 287 -8.86 -38.52 37.34
N ALA A 288 -8.73 -37.32 37.95
CA ALA A 288 -9.24 -36.82 39.28
C ALA A 288 -8.59 -37.01 40.69
N THR A 289 -8.97 -36.03 41.56
CA THR A 289 -8.97 -35.89 43.05
C THR A 289 -7.87 -35.05 43.76
N ASN A 290 -8.27 -34.42 44.88
CA ASN A 290 -7.54 -33.45 45.74
C ASN A 290 -7.98 -33.67 47.21
N PRO A 291 -7.13 -33.41 48.24
CA PRO A 291 -7.42 -32.24 49.09
C PRO A 291 -6.18 -31.50 49.69
N THR A 292 -6.46 -30.31 50.23
CA THR A 292 -5.58 -29.31 50.87
C THR A 292 -4.95 -29.72 52.21
N VAL A 293 -3.76 -29.16 52.53
CA VAL A 293 -3.17 -28.70 53.84
C VAL A 293 -1.64 -28.72 53.72
N GLU A 294 -0.77 -27.90 54.33
CA GLU A 294 -0.69 -26.53 54.89
C GLU A 294 0.73 -26.44 55.56
N VAL A 295 1.31 -25.25 55.70
CA VAL A 295 2.51 -24.86 56.50
C VAL A 295 3.94 -25.41 56.19
N ASP A 296 4.89 -24.47 56.17
CA ASP A 296 6.35 -24.57 56.47
C ASP A 296 6.57 -24.88 58.00
N PRO A 297 7.76 -25.25 58.54
CA PRO A 297 9.02 -24.50 58.38
C PRO A 297 10.32 -25.30 58.18
N THR A 298 11.24 -24.69 57.43
CA THR A 298 12.67 -24.45 57.77
C THR A 298 13.32 -25.27 58.91
N GLU A 299 14.39 -26.01 58.61
CA GLU A 299 15.71 -25.82 59.28
C GLU A 299 16.89 -26.45 58.51
N GLU A 300 18.05 -25.80 58.57
CA GLU A 300 19.38 -26.32 58.15
C GLU A 300 20.24 -26.45 59.43
N PRO A 301 21.20 -27.39 59.50
CA PRO A 301 22.58 -26.88 59.56
C PRO A 301 23.68 -27.73 58.89
N THR A 302 24.51 -27.03 58.14
CA THR A 302 25.89 -27.33 57.72
C THR A 302 26.76 -28.14 58.71
N ALA A 303 27.45 -29.18 58.21
CA ALA A 303 28.75 -29.64 58.74
C ALA A 303 29.57 -30.49 57.72
N THR A 304 30.75 -30.00 57.32
CA THR A 304 31.83 -30.69 56.57
C THR A 304 32.90 -31.22 57.57
N PRO A 305 34.04 -31.87 57.23
CA PRO A 305 34.57 -32.39 55.95
C PRO A 305 35.15 -33.84 56.00
N THR A 306 35.79 -34.33 54.92
CA THR A 306 37.21 -34.84 54.90
C THR A 306 37.58 -35.66 53.64
N ALA A 307 38.86 -35.54 53.21
CA ALA A 307 39.65 -36.38 52.28
C ALA A 307 39.47 -36.24 50.75
N SER A 308 40.59 -35.91 50.10
CA SER A 308 40.96 -36.15 48.69
C SER A 308 42.12 -37.18 48.70
N PRO A 309 42.42 -37.93 47.62
CA PRO A 309 43.35 -37.38 46.60
C PRO A 309 43.10 -37.83 45.13
N THR A 310 43.21 -36.85 44.23
CA THR A 310 44.10 -36.81 43.06
C THR A 310 44.31 -38.08 42.19
N LEU A 311 43.86 -38.03 40.91
CA LEU A 311 44.77 -37.89 39.75
C LEU A 311 44.04 -37.71 38.40
N GLU A 312 44.69 -36.95 37.51
CA GLU A 312 44.33 -36.68 36.10
C GLU A 312 45.60 -36.86 35.23
N PRO A 313 45.46 -37.28 33.96
CA PRO A 313 46.02 -36.44 32.89
C PRO A 313 45.17 -36.41 31.59
N GLU A 314 44.68 -35.24 31.21
CA GLU A 314 45.03 -34.41 30.02
C GLU A 314 45.47 -35.07 28.67
N PRO A 315 45.65 -34.33 27.53
CA PRO A 315 44.81 -34.56 26.36
C PRO A 315 45.58 -35.02 25.10
N THR A 316 44.88 -35.22 23.98
CA THR A 316 45.49 -35.48 22.67
C THR A 316 45.04 -34.45 21.62
N VAL A 317 46.01 -33.70 21.09
CA VAL A 317 45.87 -32.79 19.94
C VAL A 317 46.02 -33.59 18.64
N THR A 318 45.31 -33.18 17.58
CA THR A 318 45.58 -33.65 16.20
C THR A 318 45.85 -32.43 15.31
N VAL A 319 46.87 -32.53 14.46
CA VAL A 319 47.49 -31.40 13.73
C VAL A 319 47.24 -31.49 12.22
N ALA A 320 47.10 -30.34 11.55
CA ALA A 320 46.88 -30.24 10.10
C ALA A 320 48.20 -30.34 9.28
N PRO A 321 48.17 -30.93 8.07
CA PRO A 321 49.26 -30.86 7.11
C PRO A 321 49.12 -29.66 6.14
N SER A 322 50.27 -29.16 5.66
CA SER A 322 50.38 -28.06 4.67
C SER A 322 50.19 -28.56 3.21
N PRO A 323 49.97 -27.65 2.22
CA PRO A 323 49.67 -28.02 0.84
C PRO A 323 50.92 -28.50 0.06
N ILE A 324 50.68 -29.31 -0.98
CA ILE A 324 51.67 -29.75 -1.97
C ILE A 324 51.25 -29.20 -3.35
N ALA A 325 52.22 -28.81 -4.17
CA ALA A 325 51.99 -28.21 -5.49
C ALA A 325 52.43 -29.13 -6.65
N THR A 326 51.88 -28.82 -7.83
CA THR A 326 52.40 -29.18 -9.17
C THR A 326 52.21 -30.60 -9.69
N ALA A 327 51.37 -30.73 -10.72
CA ALA A 327 51.61 -31.60 -11.87
C ALA A 327 51.06 -30.92 -13.16
N THR A 328 51.84 -30.92 -14.24
CA THR A 328 51.54 -30.19 -15.49
C THR A 328 51.20 -31.16 -16.62
N VAL A 329 50.22 -30.84 -17.47
CA VAL A 329 49.95 -31.60 -18.72
C VAL A 329 49.72 -30.67 -19.92
N PRO A 330 50.63 -30.67 -20.91
CA PRO A 330 50.40 -30.17 -22.27
C PRO A 330 50.41 -31.32 -23.29
N PRO A 331 50.20 -31.10 -24.62
CA PRO A 331 49.62 -29.94 -25.30
C PRO A 331 48.39 -30.31 -26.17
N THR A 332 47.79 -29.34 -26.85
CA THR A 332 47.34 -29.51 -28.25
C THR A 332 47.52 -28.18 -28.97
N ALA A 333 48.31 -28.16 -30.04
CA ALA A 333 48.59 -26.95 -30.79
C ALA A 333 47.56 -26.73 -31.91
N THR A 334 47.11 -25.49 -32.09
CA THR A 334 46.48 -25.01 -33.34
C THR A 334 47.40 -23.98 -33.99
N ALA A 335 47.40 -23.94 -35.32
CA ALA A 335 48.40 -23.25 -36.14
C ALA A 335 48.43 -21.71 -35.95
N PRO A 336 49.58 -21.05 -36.17
CA PRO A 336 49.74 -19.63 -35.90
C PRO A 336 48.99 -18.75 -36.91
N ALA A 337 48.24 -17.76 -36.40
CA ALA A 337 47.76 -16.64 -37.19
C ALA A 337 48.87 -15.61 -37.40
N GLN A 338 48.98 -15.11 -38.63
CA GLN A 338 50.00 -14.15 -39.08
C GLN A 338 49.81 -12.76 -38.40
N PRO A 339 50.88 -12.04 -38.03
CA PRO A 339 50.75 -10.76 -37.33
C PRO A 339 50.05 -9.71 -38.20
N THR A 340 48.85 -9.31 -37.78
CA THR A 340 48.17 -8.10 -38.28
C THR A 340 48.63 -6.92 -37.44
N ALA A 341 48.99 -5.81 -38.08
CA ALA A 341 49.65 -4.70 -37.40
C ALA A 341 48.76 -4.04 -36.34
N THR A 342 49.31 -3.83 -35.14
CA THR A 342 48.68 -3.03 -34.09
C THR A 342 48.54 -1.59 -34.58
N ALA A 343 47.32 -1.18 -34.92
CA ALA A 343 47.00 0.23 -35.06
C ALA A 343 47.08 0.88 -33.67
N THR A 344 48.06 1.76 -33.47
CA THR A 344 48.17 2.57 -32.24
C THR A 344 46.94 3.45 -32.12
N GLN A 345 45.97 3.04 -31.29
CA GLN A 345 44.86 3.89 -30.92
C GLN A 345 45.42 5.04 -30.07
N THR A 346 45.35 6.26 -30.59
CA THR A 346 45.54 7.49 -29.81
C THR A 346 44.65 7.42 -28.57
N PRO A 347 45.15 7.73 -27.36
CA PRO A 347 44.31 7.69 -26.17
C PRO A 347 43.19 8.73 -26.30
N THR A 348 41.97 8.24 -26.58
CA THR A 348 40.75 9.02 -26.44
C THR A 348 40.73 9.58 -25.02
N ALA A 349 40.57 10.90 -24.89
CA ALA A 349 40.40 11.53 -23.59
C ALA A 349 39.27 10.82 -22.83
N PRO A 350 39.39 10.58 -21.51
CA PRO A 350 38.33 9.91 -20.76
C PRO A 350 36.99 10.59 -21.03
N ALA A 351 36.02 9.82 -21.54
CA ALA A 351 34.65 10.29 -21.63
C ALA A 351 34.26 10.75 -20.22
N ALA A 352 33.82 12.00 -20.09
CA ALA A 352 33.54 12.58 -18.78
C ALA A 352 32.57 11.66 -18.05
N THR A 353 33.02 11.06 -16.93
CA THR A 353 32.20 10.17 -16.11
C THR A 353 30.94 10.93 -15.77
N ALA A 354 29.81 10.49 -16.33
CA ALA A 354 28.52 11.09 -16.02
C ALA A 354 28.33 10.95 -14.51
N THR A 355 28.36 12.07 -13.80
CA THR A 355 28.17 12.08 -12.34
C THR A 355 26.85 11.36 -12.06
N PRO A 356 26.84 10.29 -11.23
CA PRO A 356 25.62 9.52 -11.00
C PRO A 356 24.54 10.49 -10.51
N GLN A 357 23.44 10.57 -11.25
CA GLN A 357 22.35 11.48 -10.93
C GLN A 357 21.73 11.01 -9.61
N SER A 358 21.99 11.76 -8.54
CA SER A 358 21.46 11.48 -7.21
C SER A 358 19.94 11.47 -7.28
N ILE A 359 19.35 10.29 -7.05
CA ILE A 359 17.89 10.14 -7.03
C ILE A 359 17.34 11.01 -5.89
N PRO A 360 16.37 11.90 -6.15
CA PRO A 360 15.97 12.92 -5.18
C PRO A 360 15.08 12.33 -4.08
N VAL A 361 15.36 12.71 -2.83
CA VAL A 361 14.48 12.51 -1.66
C VAL A 361 13.92 13.88 -1.27
N THR A 362 12.61 14.07 -1.38
CA THR A 362 11.94 15.38 -1.31
C THR A 362 10.63 15.32 -0.53
N GLY A 363 9.97 16.48 -0.35
CA GLY A 363 8.74 16.58 0.44
C GLY A 363 8.96 16.15 1.90
N GLY A 364 7.96 15.49 2.49
CA GLY A 364 8.05 14.94 3.85
C GLY A 364 9.19 13.93 4.03
N PHE A 365 9.41 13.04 3.05
CA PHE A 365 10.56 12.12 3.08
C PHE A 365 11.89 12.88 3.10
N GLY A 366 11.98 13.98 2.36
CA GLY A 366 13.13 14.88 2.41
C GLY A 366 13.36 15.45 3.81
N GLN A 367 12.31 15.87 4.53
CA GLN A 367 12.48 16.37 5.91
C GLN A 367 13.01 15.29 6.85
N VAL A 368 12.45 14.08 6.83
CA VAL A 368 12.90 12.96 7.68
C VAL A 368 14.32 12.53 7.30
N TYR A 369 14.56 12.18 6.03
CA TYR A 369 15.84 11.69 5.55
C TYR A 369 16.97 12.70 5.72
N TRP A 370 16.78 13.98 5.37
CA TRP A 370 17.86 14.98 5.47
C TRP A 370 18.08 15.55 6.87
N SER A 371 17.19 15.29 7.84
CA SER A 371 17.35 15.80 9.22
C SER A 371 18.13 14.87 10.16
N ASP A 372 18.08 13.54 9.97
CA ASP A 372 18.77 12.56 10.82
C ASP A 372 19.83 11.74 10.06
N PRO A 373 21.14 11.95 10.33
CA PRO A 373 22.23 11.14 9.77
C PRO A 373 22.13 9.64 10.09
N THR A 374 21.46 9.26 11.18
CA THR A 374 21.22 7.86 11.56
C THR A 374 20.30 7.18 10.55
N ILE A 375 19.20 7.86 10.16
CA ILE A 375 18.27 7.35 9.14
C ILE A 375 18.98 7.18 7.80
N GLN A 376 19.79 8.17 7.38
CA GLN A 376 20.60 8.08 6.16
C GLN A 376 21.56 6.90 6.18
N SER A 377 22.26 6.68 7.30
CA SER A 377 23.25 5.59 7.41
C SER A 377 22.62 4.19 7.48
N ARG A 378 21.34 4.09 7.84
CA ARG A 378 20.59 2.81 7.88
C ARG A 378 19.83 2.51 6.59
N LEU A 379 19.20 3.51 5.97
CA LEU A 379 18.53 3.35 4.67
C LEU A 379 19.52 3.25 3.50
N GLY A 380 20.67 3.91 3.59
CA GLY A 380 21.55 4.09 2.44
C GLY A 380 20.92 4.97 1.35
N GLN A 381 21.36 4.82 0.11
CA GLN A 381 20.92 5.67 -1.00
C GLN A 381 19.52 5.28 -1.51
N PRO A 382 18.72 6.25 -2.01
CA PRO A 382 17.46 5.95 -2.70
C PRO A 382 17.72 5.21 -4.02
N LEU A 383 17.06 4.07 -4.19
CA LEU A 383 17.14 3.22 -5.39
C LEU A 383 16.16 3.63 -6.50
N ALA A 384 15.10 4.35 -6.15
CA ALA A 384 14.10 4.86 -7.08
C ALA A 384 13.56 6.24 -6.61
N PRO A 385 13.04 7.09 -7.51
CA PRO A 385 12.23 8.23 -7.12
C PRO A 385 11.00 7.79 -6.31
N ALA A 386 10.46 8.67 -5.47
CA ALA A 386 9.19 8.41 -4.80
C ALA A 386 8.06 8.18 -5.83
N SER A 387 7.23 7.17 -5.58
CA SER A 387 6.07 6.80 -6.40
C SER A 387 4.78 6.88 -5.59
N SER A 388 3.68 7.21 -6.28
CA SER A 388 2.35 7.28 -5.67
C SER A 388 1.58 5.98 -5.92
N ILE A 389 1.12 5.33 -4.85
CA ILE A 389 0.42 4.04 -4.88
C ILE A 389 -0.94 4.13 -4.18
N GLY A 390 -1.81 3.14 -4.43
CA GLY A 390 -2.99 2.90 -3.60
C GLY A 390 -2.60 2.19 -2.30
N ALA A 391 -3.21 2.60 -1.20
CA ALA A 391 -2.92 2.03 0.11
C ALA A 391 -4.19 1.81 0.94
N LEU A 392 -4.11 0.82 1.83
CA LEU A 392 -5.05 0.62 2.93
C LEU A 392 -4.27 0.58 4.25
N GLN A 393 -4.84 1.09 5.33
CA GLN A 393 -4.29 0.96 6.68
C GLN A 393 -5.39 0.53 7.66
N LEU A 394 -5.06 -0.31 8.62
CA LEU A 394 -5.93 -0.68 9.74
C LEU A 394 -5.15 -0.66 11.04
N GLY A 395 -5.64 0.08 12.03
CA GLY A 395 -5.05 0.12 13.37
C GLY A 395 -5.48 -1.08 14.23
N PHE A 396 -4.56 -1.57 15.06
CA PHE A 396 -4.75 -2.66 16.02
C PHE A 396 -4.36 -2.21 17.43
N GLN A 397 -4.74 -3.00 18.45
CA GLN A 397 -4.40 -2.72 19.86
C GLN A 397 -2.89 -2.51 20.06
N HIS A 398 -2.06 -3.28 19.38
CA HIS A 398 -0.61 -3.27 19.53
C HIS A 398 0.13 -3.13 18.18
N GLY A 399 -0.40 -2.32 17.27
CA GLY A 399 0.29 -2.03 16.01
C GLY A 399 -0.62 -1.59 14.87
N ALA A 400 -0.18 -1.82 13.64
CA ALA A 400 -0.95 -1.54 12.44
C ALA A 400 -0.66 -2.58 11.34
N MET A 401 -1.68 -2.83 10.50
CA MET A 401 -1.46 -3.39 9.17
C MET A 401 -1.54 -2.30 8.11
N TYR A 402 -0.72 -2.45 7.07
CA TYR A 402 -0.65 -1.55 5.94
C TYR A 402 -0.58 -2.36 4.65
N TYR A 403 -1.36 -2.01 3.62
CA TYR A 403 -1.33 -2.67 2.32
C TYR A 403 -0.77 -1.78 1.20
N ARG A 404 0.09 -2.36 0.39
CA ARG A 404 0.72 -1.76 -0.80
C ARG A 404 0.10 -2.34 -2.08
N SER A 405 -0.68 -1.55 -2.81
CA SER A 405 -1.35 -2.02 -4.03
C SER A 405 -0.43 -2.28 -5.23
N ASP A 406 0.83 -1.81 -5.17
CA ASP A 406 1.80 -1.95 -6.25
C ASP A 406 2.54 -3.30 -6.23
N LEU A 407 2.76 -3.86 -5.03
CA LEU A 407 3.41 -5.16 -4.83
C LEU A 407 2.44 -6.25 -4.33
N GLY A 408 1.21 -5.90 -3.94
CA GLY A 408 0.28 -6.82 -3.30
C GLY A 408 0.73 -7.25 -1.90
N LEU A 409 1.54 -6.44 -1.21
CA LEU A 409 2.11 -6.77 0.09
C LEU A 409 1.33 -6.12 1.24
N ILE A 410 1.08 -6.89 2.29
CA ILE A 410 0.66 -6.43 3.60
C ILE A 410 1.89 -6.33 4.49
N TYR A 411 2.21 -5.13 4.96
CA TYR A 411 3.17 -4.90 6.04
C TYR A 411 2.43 -4.97 7.39
N VAL A 412 2.99 -5.73 8.32
CA VAL A 412 2.57 -5.85 9.71
C VAL A 412 3.59 -5.11 10.56
N LEU A 413 3.19 -4.08 11.30
CA LEU A 413 4.05 -3.33 12.21
C LEU A 413 3.57 -3.56 13.63
N SER A 414 4.37 -4.26 14.45
CA SER A 414 4.04 -4.60 15.84
C SER A 414 4.70 -3.63 16.81
N SER A 415 3.91 -3.01 17.68
CA SER A 415 4.43 -2.20 18.80
C SER A 415 4.77 -3.05 20.03
N THR A 416 4.32 -4.32 20.09
CA THR A 416 4.66 -5.25 21.18
C THR A 416 6.12 -5.70 21.08
N THR A 417 6.56 -6.05 19.88
CA THR A 417 7.93 -6.53 19.59
C THR A 417 8.85 -5.43 19.07
N GLN A 418 8.29 -4.27 18.69
CA GLN A 418 8.97 -3.18 17.97
C GLN A 418 9.63 -3.64 16.64
N THR A 419 9.03 -4.65 15.99
CA THR A 419 9.46 -5.19 14.70
C THR A 419 8.37 -5.07 13.64
N TRP A 420 8.73 -5.35 12.38
CA TRP A 420 7.79 -5.50 11.28
C TRP A 420 8.02 -6.80 10.49
N GLY A 421 7.04 -7.16 9.66
CA GLY A 421 7.16 -8.21 8.65
C GLY A 421 6.29 -7.91 7.42
N SER A 422 6.54 -8.60 6.31
CA SER A 422 5.71 -8.49 5.10
C SER A 422 5.16 -9.83 4.63
N PHE A 423 3.90 -9.80 4.21
CA PHE A 423 3.13 -10.95 3.76
C PHE A 423 2.51 -10.63 2.40
N LEU A 424 2.41 -11.61 1.51
CA LEU A 424 1.70 -11.45 0.24
C LEU A 424 0.18 -11.56 0.49
N ASP A 425 -0.60 -10.67 -0.12
CA ASP A 425 -2.05 -10.82 -0.17
C ASP A 425 -2.40 -12.11 -0.95
N THR A 426 -2.93 -13.07 -0.21
CA THR A 426 -3.38 -14.38 -0.69
C THR A 426 -4.86 -14.58 -0.43
N SER A 427 -5.61 -13.49 -0.23
CA SER A 427 -7.03 -13.53 0.11
C SER A 427 -7.87 -14.17 -1.01
N THR A 428 -8.43 -15.33 -0.70
CA THR A 428 -9.37 -16.06 -1.56
C THR A 428 -10.83 -15.75 -1.23
N SER A 429 -11.06 -15.07 -0.11
CA SER A 429 -12.34 -14.56 0.36
C SER A 429 -12.15 -13.25 1.12
N VAL A 430 -13.19 -12.43 1.19
CA VAL A 430 -13.21 -11.13 1.87
C VAL A 430 -14.06 -11.30 3.14
N PRO A 431 -13.47 -11.58 4.32
CA PRO A 431 -14.23 -11.71 5.56
C PRO A 431 -14.86 -10.36 5.96
N GLU A 432 -16.11 -10.39 6.45
CA GLU A 432 -16.75 -9.21 7.02
C GLU A 432 -16.28 -8.96 8.46
N PRO A 433 -15.95 -7.70 8.84
CA PRO A 433 -15.47 -7.38 10.18
C PRO A 433 -16.57 -7.63 11.23
N GLN A 434 -16.22 -8.37 12.29
CA GLN A 434 -17.15 -8.72 13.37
C GLN A 434 -16.76 -7.98 14.67
N PRO A 435 -17.70 -7.67 15.58
CA PRO A 435 -17.36 -7.18 16.91
C PRO A 435 -16.46 -8.18 17.66
N ALA A 436 -15.45 -7.68 18.37
CA ALA A 436 -14.62 -8.48 19.26
C ALA A 436 -15.34 -8.74 20.61
N PRO A 437 -14.78 -9.59 21.50
CA PRO A 437 -15.33 -9.80 22.85
C PRO A 437 -15.30 -8.56 23.75
N GLU A 438 -14.38 -7.62 23.46
CA GLU A 438 -14.25 -6.33 24.13
C GLU A 438 -14.98 -5.22 23.34
N PRO A 439 -15.59 -4.24 24.01
CA PRO A 439 -16.31 -3.16 23.34
C PRO A 439 -15.37 -2.28 22.51
N GLU A 440 -15.91 -1.72 21.42
CA GLU A 440 -15.21 -0.84 20.46
C GLU A 440 -14.07 -1.49 19.66
N LEU A 441 -13.74 -2.76 19.94
CA LEU A 441 -12.76 -3.57 19.19
C LEU A 441 -13.44 -4.51 18.17
N TRP A 442 -12.66 -4.91 17.15
CA TRP A 442 -13.14 -5.66 15.99
C TRP A 442 -12.22 -6.83 15.63
N VAL A 443 -12.83 -7.96 15.25
CA VAL A 443 -12.19 -8.95 14.38
C VAL A 443 -12.03 -8.29 13.00
N PRO A 444 -10.81 -8.14 12.47
CA PRO A 444 -10.57 -7.43 11.22
C PRO A 444 -11.27 -8.09 10.03
N GLY A 445 -11.67 -7.26 9.06
CA GLY A 445 -12.26 -7.70 7.80
C GLY A 445 -11.32 -7.55 6.59
N GLY A 446 -11.76 -8.03 5.43
CA GLY A 446 -11.04 -7.94 4.17
C GLY A 446 -9.67 -8.63 4.18
N ILE A 447 -8.72 -8.10 3.40
CA ILE A 447 -7.37 -8.68 3.23
C ILE A 447 -6.60 -8.77 4.56
N PHE A 448 -6.79 -7.80 5.45
CA PHE A 448 -6.22 -7.80 6.81
C PHE A 448 -6.89 -8.86 7.70
N GLY A 449 -8.21 -9.00 7.59
CA GLY A 449 -8.97 -10.07 8.24
C GLY A 449 -8.53 -11.46 7.81
N TYR A 450 -8.31 -11.65 6.51
CA TYR A 450 -7.81 -12.90 5.95
C TYR A 450 -6.43 -13.24 6.55
N LEU A 451 -5.45 -12.33 6.45
CA LEU A 451 -4.11 -12.53 7.03
C LEU A 451 -4.14 -12.80 8.53
N TRP A 452 -4.88 -11.98 9.30
CA TRP A 452 -5.01 -12.11 10.75
C TRP A 452 -5.62 -13.46 11.16
N SER A 453 -6.57 -13.98 10.39
CA SER A 453 -7.17 -15.31 10.62
C SER A 453 -6.30 -16.48 10.15
N ALA A 454 -5.43 -16.25 9.17
CA ALA A 454 -4.58 -17.28 8.56
C ALA A 454 -3.23 -17.46 9.27
N GLU A 455 -2.70 -16.40 9.89
CA GLU A 455 -1.40 -16.38 10.55
C GLU A 455 -1.54 -16.09 12.07
N PRO A 456 -1.53 -17.13 12.93
CA PRO A 456 -1.74 -16.98 14.37
C PRO A 456 -0.71 -16.10 15.08
N SER A 457 0.54 -16.01 14.58
CA SER A 457 1.55 -15.13 15.16
C SER A 457 1.15 -13.66 15.05
N VAL A 458 0.69 -13.25 13.87
CA VAL A 458 0.23 -11.88 13.57
C VAL A 458 -1.00 -11.49 14.41
N SER A 459 -1.94 -12.42 14.65
CA SER A 459 -3.10 -12.12 15.51
C SER A 459 -2.74 -12.02 17.00
N ALA A 460 -1.78 -12.83 17.47
CA ALA A 460 -1.29 -12.77 18.85
C ALA A 460 -0.50 -11.47 19.14
N ASP A 461 0.38 -11.06 18.22
CA ASP A 461 1.25 -9.89 18.42
C ASP A 461 0.48 -8.55 18.35
N LEU A 462 -0.51 -8.44 17.45
CA LEU A 462 -1.29 -7.21 17.22
C LEU A 462 -2.53 -7.08 18.12
N GLY A 463 -3.16 -8.18 18.53
CA GLY A 463 -4.50 -8.18 19.13
C GLY A 463 -5.61 -7.88 18.11
N TYR A 464 -6.73 -7.32 18.57
CA TYR A 464 -7.88 -6.95 17.73
C TYR A 464 -7.69 -5.59 17.04
N ALA A 465 -8.49 -5.34 15.99
CA ALA A 465 -8.52 -4.06 15.30
C ALA A 465 -9.27 -3.00 16.14
N ILE A 466 -8.72 -1.78 16.22
CA ILE A 466 -9.35 -0.62 16.89
C ILE A 466 -10.29 0.17 15.96
N GLN A 467 -10.51 -0.33 14.74
CA GLN A 467 -11.28 0.28 13.67
C GLN A 467 -12.06 -0.82 12.94
N GLN A 468 -13.33 -0.56 12.58
CA GLN A 468 -14.16 -1.55 11.89
C GLN A 468 -13.72 -1.82 10.45
N TYR A 469 -13.27 -0.78 9.75
CA TYR A 469 -12.92 -0.81 8.34
C TYR A 469 -11.56 -0.14 8.10
N PRO A 470 -10.75 -0.62 7.14
CA PRO A 470 -9.48 0.01 6.81
C PRO A 470 -9.68 1.36 6.13
N ALA A 471 -8.84 2.33 6.48
CA ALA A 471 -8.77 3.62 5.79
C ALA A 471 -8.05 3.46 4.45
N SER A 472 -8.62 4.02 3.37
CA SER A 472 -8.01 4.03 2.04
C SER A 472 -7.47 5.41 1.67
N PHE A 473 -6.28 5.45 1.08
CA PHE A 473 -5.60 6.68 0.69
C PHE A 473 -4.60 6.45 -0.44
N SER A 474 -4.08 7.54 -1.00
CA SER A 474 -2.91 7.50 -1.88
C SER A 474 -1.66 7.78 -1.05
N ALA A 475 -0.66 6.93 -1.18
CA ALA A 475 0.58 7.01 -0.42
C ALA A 475 1.75 7.28 -1.36
N GLN A 476 2.70 8.11 -0.93
CA GLN A 476 4.06 8.06 -1.49
C GLN A 476 4.81 6.88 -0.89
N VAL A 477 5.67 6.26 -1.69
CA VAL A 477 6.64 5.25 -1.26
C VAL A 477 7.97 5.52 -1.97
N GLN A 478 9.09 5.43 -1.24
CA GLN A 478 10.43 5.53 -1.83
C GLN A 478 11.32 4.40 -1.30
N GLN A 479 11.97 3.67 -2.22
CA GLN A 479 12.83 2.52 -1.91
C GLN A 479 14.29 2.96 -1.77
N PHE A 480 14.99 2.40 -0.79
CA PHE A 480 16.40 2.66 -0.48
C PHE A 480 17.20 1.34 -0.42
N GLU A 481 18.52 1.44 -0.28
CA GLU A 481 19.48 0.31 -0.22
C GLU A 481 19.29 -0.64 0.98
N GLY A 482 18.73 -0.15 2.10
CA GLY A 482 18.49 -0.89 3.34
C GLY A 482 17.10 -0.70 3.95
N GLY A 483 16.11 -0.33 3.13
CA GLY A 483 14.72 -0.19 3.58
C GLY A 483 13.82 0.63 2.66
N VAL A 484 12.66 1.02 3.17
CA VAL A 484 11.63 1.77 2.44
C VAL A 484 11.03 2.87 3.33
N MET A 485 10.83 4.06 2.75
CA MET A 485 10.04 5.13 3.36
C MET A 485 8.64 5.18 2.74
N LEU A 486 7.63 5.45 3.55
CA LEU A 486 6.23 5.35 3.17
C LEU A 486 5.37 6.41 3.88
N SER A 487 4.46 7.07 3.17
CA SER A 487 3.58 8.11 3.76
C SER A 487 2.14 7.62 3.93
N SER A 488 1.68 7.58 5.18
CA SER A 488 0.24 7.69 5.50
C SER A 488 -0.14 9.18 5.65
N PRO A 489 -1.44 9.55 5.74
CA PRO A 489 -1.85 10.96 5.76
C PRO A 489 -1.15 11.79 6.85
N ASP A 490 -1.13 11.29 8.08
CA ASP A 490 -0.58 12.01 9.25
C ASP A 490 0.82 11.53 9.68
N THR A 491 1.34 10.43 9.11
CA THR A 491 2.59 9.79 9.54
C THR A 491 3.45 9.30 8.37
N ILE A 492 4.73 9.63 8.41
CA ILE A 492 5.80 9.03 7.59
C ILE A 492 6.38 7.85 8.37
N TRP A 493 6.40 6.68 7.74
CA TRP A 493 6.98 5.45 8.26
C TRP A 493 8.33 5.22 7.60
N VAL A 494 9.33 4.83 8.40
CA VAL A 494 10.64 4.39 7.93
C VAL A 494 10.80 2.93 8.34
N ILE A 495 10.91 2.05 7.36
CA ILE A 495 10.88 0.60 7.55
C ILE A 495 12.21 0.06 7.05
N TYR A 496 13.02 -0.51 7.95
CA TYR A 496 14.40 -0.95 7.65
C TYR A 496 14.47 -2.46 7.42
N ASP A 497 15.38 -2.90 6.57
CA ASP A 497 15.58 -4.33 6.27
C ASP A 497 16.17 -5.12 7.47
N ASP A 498 16.56 -4.43 8.56
CA ASP A 498 16.95 -5.02 9.86
C ASP A 498 15.75 -5.42 10.76
N LEU A 499 14.54 -5.45 10.19
CA LEU A 499 13.25 -5.79 10.82
C LEU A 499 12.73 -4.76 11.85
N THR A 500 13.37 -3.61 12.01
CA THR A 500 12.86 -2.50 12.84
C THR A 500 12.18 -1.41 12.02
N TRP A 501 11.52 -0.46 12.68
CA TRP A 501 10.86 0.68 12.05
C TRP A 501 10.85 1.91 12.96
N ASP A 502 10.86 3.10 12.35
CA ASP A 502 10.67 4.40 12.98
C ASP A 502 9.46 5.11 12.35
N TRP A 503 8.93 6.14 13.02
CA TRP A 503 7.79 6.93 12.53
C TRP A 503 7.92 8.41 12.89
N PHE A 504 7.40 9.27 12.01
CA PHE A 504 7.50 10.73 12.12
C PHE A 504 6.17 11.37 11.70
N GLY A 505 5.75 12.45 12.35
CA GLY A 505 4.57 13.21 11.93
C GLY A 505 4.75 13.76 10.52
N ASN A 506 3.77 13.54 9.64
CA ASN A 506 3.80 14.03 8.27
C ASN A 506 3.45 15.52 8.24
N THR A 507 4.46 16.38 8.39
CA THR A 507 4.34 17.86 8.30
C THR A 507 4.18 18.37 6.86
N GLY A 508 3.90 17.50 5.89
CA GLY A 508 3.74 17.82 4.47
C GLY A 508 2.36 18.40 4.12
N GLY A 509 2.10 19.62 4.57
CA GLY A 509 1.05 20.51 4.04
C GLY A 509 1.59 21.45 2.96
#